data_AF-A9ZQZ8-F1
#
_entry.id   AF-A9ZQZ8-F1
#
_cell.length_a   1.000
_cell.length_b   1.000
_cell.length_c   1.000
_cell.angle_alpha   90.00
_cell.angle_beta   90.00
_cell.angle_gamma   90.00
#
_symmetry.space_group_name_H-M   'P 1'
#
loop_
_entity.id
_entity.type
_entity.pdbx_description
1 polymer ?
#
loop_
_entity_poly.entity_id
_entity_poly.type
_entity_poly.pdbx_seq_one_letter_code
_entity_poly.pdbx_strand_id
1 'polypeptide(L)'
;AACGLTCGTAEDNTNFTALLAEFRRQLDAVRSGLLLTIAAGAGIDKIRVTDPGTYQQSLDFINVMTYDFHGTWEAKTNHHSALFNSPSDPSTGDAAYYNANDAIEAFLARGVPASKLNLGIGF
;
A
#
# COMPACT_ATOMS: atom_id res chain seq x y z
N ALA A 1 0.62 8.50 -11.61
CA ALA A 1 -0.27 8.65 -10.45
C ALA A 1 -0.84 7.31 -10.06
N ALA A 2 -1.21 7.10 -8.80
CA ALA A 2 -2.00 5.94 -8.41
C ALA A 2 -3.41 6.07 -8.99
N CYS A 3 -3.99 4.96 -9.45
CA CYS A 3 -5.34 4.94 -10.01
C CYS A 3 -6.24 3.96 -9.26
N GLY A 4 -7.47 4.38 -8.95
CA GLY A 4 -8.55 3.55 -8.45
C GLY A 4 -9.80 3.76 -9.32
N LEU A 5 -10.93 4.17 -8.72
CA LEU A 5 -12.12 4.60 -9.47
C LEU A 5 -11.83 5.77 -10.41
N THR A 6 -10.96 6.68 -9.98
CA THR A 6 -10.36 7.73 -10.79
C THR A 6 -8.84 7.68 -10.61
N CYS A 7 -8.11 8.17 -11.61
CA CYS A 7 -6.68 8.39 -11.45
C CYS A 7 -6.43 9.68 -10.68
N GLY A 8 -5.49 9.63 -9.74
CA GLY A 8 -4.94 10.84 -9.13
C GLY A 8 -4.12 11.66 -10.14
N THR A 9 -3.62 12.81 -9.69
CA THR A 9 -2.71 13.64 -10.48
C THR A 9 -1.24 13.34 -10.16
N ALA A 10 -0.31 13.99 -10.86
CA ALA A 10 1.12 13.79 -10.61
C ALA A 10 1.53 14.35 -9.23
N GLU A 11 0.85 15.42 -8.79
CA GLU A 11 1.12 16.14 -7.55
C GLU A 11 0.71 15.34 -6.31
N ASP A 12 -0.23 14.38 -6.44
CA ASP A 12 -0.74 13.59 -5.31
C ASP A 12 0.36 12.85 -4.56
N ASN A 13 1.42 12.39 -5.24
CA ASN A 13 2.53 11.72 -4.56
C ASN A 13 3.23 12.66 -3.55
N THR A 14 3.64 13.84 -4.01
CA THR A 14 4.30 14.85 -3.18
C THR A 14 3.33 15.40 -2.13
N ASN A 15 2.09 15.69 -2.53
CA ASN A 15 1.07 16.25 -1.64
C ASN A 15 0.65 15.28 -0.54
N PHE A 16 0.53 13.99 -0.83
CA PHE A 16 0.23 12.97 0.18
C PHE A 16 1.35 12.86 1.22
N THR A 17 2.60 12.89 0.77
CA THR A 17 3.77 12.88 1.67
C THR A 17 3.78 14.14 2.56
N ALA A 18 3.55 15.32 1.97
CA ALA A 18 3.47 16.58 2.71
C ALA A 18 2.28 16.61 3.70
N LEU A 19 1.14 16.03 3.31
CA LEU A 19 -0.04 15.90 4.16
C LEU A 19 0.26 15.06 5.40
N LEU A 20 0.92 13.91 5.23
CA LEU A 20 1.31 13.04 6.36
C LEU A 20 2.31 13.72 7.28
N ALA A 21 3.27 14.46 6.74
CA ALA A 21 4.21 15.26 7.53
C ALA A 21 3.50 16.34 8.36
N GLU A 22 2.53 17.04 7.76
CA GLU A 22 1.73 18.05 8.46
C GLU A 22 0.84 17.44 9.54
N PHE A 23 0.19 16.30 9.27
CA PHE A 23 -0.57 15.57 10.30
C PHE A 23 0.31 15.17 11.48
N ARG A 24 1.51 14.60 11.22
CA ARG A 24 2.44 14.22 12.29
C ARG A 24 2.78 15.43 13.16
N ARG A 25 3.14 16.56 12.53
CA ARG A 25 3.47 17.82 13.22
C ARG A 25 2.31 18.32 14.09
N GLN A 26 1.08 18.29 13.57
CA GLN A 26 -0.10 18.78 14.28
C GLN A 26 -0.49 17.84 15.42
N LEU A 27 -0.42 16.53 15.21
CA LEU A 27 -0.69 15.53 16.26
C LEU A 27 0.30 15.70 17.42
N ASP A 28 1.59 15.90 17.13
CA ASP A 28 2.62 16.11 18.16
C ASP A 28 2.43 17.43 18.91
N ALA A 29 1.93 18.48 18.24
CA ALA A 29 1.61 19.75 18.88
C ALA A 29 0.41 19.68 19.82
N VAL A 30 -0.59 18.85 19.51
CA VAL A 30 -1.76 18.63 20.38
C VAL A 30 -1.39 17.73 21.56
N ARG A 31 -0.78 16.58 21.29
CA ARG A 31 -0.30 15.62 22.29
C ARG A 31 0.67 14.65 21.65
N SER A 32 1.92 14.66 22.12
CA SER A 32 2.92 13.70 21.70
C SER A 32 2.46 12.25 21.95
N GLY A 33 2.84 11.34 21.05
CA GLY A 33 2.50 9.92 21.14
C GLY A 33 1.13 9.53 20.59
N LEU A 34 0.39 10.45 19.96
CA LEU A 34 -0.77 10.09 19.14
C LEU A 34 -0.33 9.32 17.89
N LEU A 35 -1.02 8.21 17.58
CA LEU A 35 -0.71 7.40 16.41
C LEU A 35 -1.17 8.10 15.12
N LEU A 36 -0.33 8.02 14.09
CA LEU A 36 -0.67 8.31 12.71
C LEU A 36 -0.36 7.09 11.84
N THR A 37 -1.38 6.55 11.20
CA THR A 37 -1.30 5.32 10.38
C THR A 37 -2.06 5.51 9.08
N ILE A 38 -1.75 4.70 8.07
CA ILE A 38 -2.53 4.65 6.82
C ILE A 38 -2.97 3.24 6.49
N ALA A 39 -4.02 3.12 5.68
CA ALA A 39 -4.27 1.94 4.87
C ALA A 39 -3.66 2.15 3.48
N ALA A 40 -2.79 1.26 3.03
CA ALA A 40 -2.12 1.37 1.74
C ALA A 40 -2.51 0.22 0.82
N GLY A 41 -2.69 0.50 -0.48
CA GLY A 41 -2.97 -0.53 -1.48
C GLY A 41 -1.77 -1.48 -1.66
N ALA A 42 -2.07 -2.76 -1.86
CA ALA A 42 -1.06 -3.81 -2.02
C ALA A 42 -0.61 -4.04 -3.49
N GLY A 43 -1.28 -3.44 -4.47
CA GLY A 43 -0.88 -3.55 -5.87
C GLY A 43 0.49 -2.93 -6.13
N ILE A 44 1.40 -3.70 -6.74
CA ILE A 44 2.77 -3.25 -7.01
C ILE A 44 2.80 -1.99 -7.89
N ASP A 45 1.79 -1.80 -8.75
CA ASP A 45 1.62 -0.62 -9.59
C ASP A 45 1.31 0.64 -8.75
N LYS A 46 0.51 0.51 -7.69
CA LYS A 46 0.17 1.58 -6.75
C LYS A 46 1.35 1.92 -5.85
N ILE A 47 2.02 0.89 -5.32
CA ILE A 47 3.22 1.06 -4.50
C ILE A 47 4.28 1.78 -5.34
N ARG A 48 4.44 1.38 -6.61
CA ARG A 48 5.45 1.95 -7.50
C ARG A 48 5.33 3.45 -7.71
N VAL A 49 4.12 3.99 -7.74
CA VAL A 49 3.84 5.40 -8.04
C VAL A 49 3.59 6.27 -6.80
N THR A 50 3.75 5.70 -5.61
CA THR A 50 3.78 6.42 -4.32
C THR A 50 5.21 6.43 -3.75
N ASP A 51 5.47 7.17 -2.66
CA ASP A 51 6.80 7.27 -2.04
C ASP A 51 6.87 6.73 -0.59
N PRO A 52 6.74 5.40 -0.40
CA PRO A 52 6.72 4.80 0.93
C PRO A 52 7.99 5.04 1.76
N GLY A 53 9.15 5.13 1.13
CA GLY A 53 10.42 5.37 1.83
C GLY A 53 10.44 6.73 2.54
N THR A 54 9.82 7.73 1.92
CA THR A 54 9.71 9.07 2.49
C THR A 54 8.53 9.16 3.46
N TYR A 55 7.31 8.84 3.02
CA TYR A 55 6.13 9.10 3.86
C TYR A 55 6.06 8.22 5.10
N GLN A 56 6.71 7.05 5.12
CA GLN A 56 6.73 6.21 6.32
C GLN A 56 7.32 6.95 7.51
N GLN A 57 8.22 7.92 7.31
CA GLN A 57 8.86 8.67 8.41
C GLN A 57 7.86 9.41 9.29
N SER A 58 6.69 9.77 8.75
CA SER A 58 5.61 10.43 9.48
C SER A 58 4.63 9.46 10.14
N LEU A 59 4.69 8.17 9.82
CA LEU A 59 3.74 7.16 10.27
C LEU A 59 4.30 6.31 11.40
N ASP A 60 3.42 5.80 12.26
CA ASP A 60 3.77 4.75 13.23
C ASP A 60 3.85 3.39 12.55
N PHE A 61 2.86 3.06 11.72
CA PHE A 61 2.84 1.87 10.88
C PHE A 61 1.84 2.02 9.71
N ILE A 62 1.98 1.12 8.73
CA ILE A 62 1.17 1.03 7.52
C ILE A 62 0.40 -0.28 7.58
N ASN A 63 -0.93 -0.19 7.47
CA ASN A 63 -1.78 -1.36 7.28
C ASN A 63 -1.89 -1.62 5.77
N VAL A 64 -1.18 -2.64 5.28
CA VAL A 64 -1.19 -2.97 3.86
C VAL A 64 -2.43 -3.80 3.58
N MET A 65 -3.27 -3.32 2.67
CA MET A 65 -4.51 -3.98 2.26
C MET A 65 -4.19 -5.16 1.33
N THR A 66 -3.58 -6.23 1.87
CA THR A 66 -3.18 -7.46 1.16
C THR A 66 -4.38 -8.37 0.89
N TYR A 67 -5.42 -7.77 0.34
CA TYR A 67 -6.69 -8.35 -0.07
C TYR A 67 -7.26 -7.51 -1.22
N ASP A 68 -8.37 -7.95 -1.80
CA ASP A 68 -9.00 -7.35 -2.98
C ASP A 68 -8.08 -7.30 -4.21
N PHE A 69 -7.14 -8.26 -4.30
CA PHE A 69 -6.29 -8.43 -5.47
C PHE A 69 -7.10 -8.76 -6.73
N HIS A 70 -8.16 -9.55 -6.56
CA HIS A 70 -9.03 -10.06 -7.61
C HIS A 70 -10.49 -10.02 -7.16
N GLY A 71 -11.42 -9.87 -8.09
CA GLY A 71 -12.83 -9.70 -7.72
C GLY A 71 -13.78 -9.63 -8.90
N THR A 72 -15.01 -9.17 -8.64
CA THR A 72 -16.12 -9.21 -9.62
C THR A 72 -15.92 -8.28 -10.82
N TRP A 73 -14.91 -7.40 -10.79
CA TRP A 73 -14.54 -6.54 -11.90
C TRP A 73 -13.72 -7.27 -12.99
N GLU A 74 -13.34 -8.52 -12.75
CA GLU A 74 -12.61 -9.37 -13.70
C GLU A 74 -13.51 -10.46 -14.29
N ALA A 75 -13.17 -10.91 -15.51
CA ALA A 75 -13.89 -12.01 -16.17
C ALA A 75 -13.44 -13.42 -15.71
N LYS A 76 -12.32 -13.52 -15.00
CA LYS A 76 -11.72 -14.79 -14.54
C LYS A 76 -11.60 -14.76 -13.02
N THR A 77 -11.91 -15.87 -12.38
CA THR A 77 -11.75 -16.05 -10.92
C THR A 77 -10.27 -16.20 -10.56
N ASN A 78 -9.86 -15.62 -9.44
CA ASN A 78 -8.53 -15.83 -8.86
C ASN A 78 -8.57 -15.57 -7.32
N HIS A 79 -7.45 -15.77 -6.63
CA HIS A 79 -7.35 -15.58 -5.17
C HIS A 79 -7.29 -14.09 -4.78
N HIS A 80 -8.32 -13.55 -4.12
CA HIS A 80 -8.33 -12.12 -3.74
C HIS A 80 -7.32 -11.74 -2.64
N SER A 81 -6.74 -12.72 -1.94
CA SER A 81 -5.84 -12.51 -0.78
C SER A 81 -4.71 -13.57 -0.74
N ALA A 82 -4.12 -13.89 -1.89
CA ALA A 82 -3.05 -14.89 -1.96
C ALA A 82 -1.83 -14.47 -1.11
N LEU A 83 -1.27 -15.40 -0.32
CA LEU A 83 -0.05 -15.13 0.46
C LEU A 83 1.19 -15.05 -0.45
N PHE A 84 1.28 -15.97 -1.42
CA PHE A 84 2.35 -16.06 -2.41
C PHE A 84 1.73 -16.23 -3.80
N ASN A 85 2.54 -15.99 -4.84
CA ASN A 85 2.14 -16.30 -6.22
C ASN A 85 1.86 -17.81 -6.41
N SER A 86 0.85 -18.13 -7.21
CA SER A 86 0.50 -19.50 -7.63
C SER A 86 1.09 -19.80 -9.01
N PRO A 87 1.73 -20.96 -9.24
CA PRO A 87 2.16 -21.36 -10.59
C PRO A 87 1.00 -21.48 -11.60
N SER A 88 -0.24 -21.54 -11.13
CA SER A 88 -1.45 -21.58 -11.95
C SER A 88 -2.17 -20.22 -12.04
N ASP A 89 -1.58 -19.15 -11.52
CA ASP A 89 -2.14 -17.80 -11.64
C ASP A 89 -2.21 -17.39 -13.12
N PRO A 90 -3.40 -17.05 -13.66
CA PRO A 90 -3.57 -16.69 -15.06
C PRO A 90 -3.23 -15.22 -15.36
N SER A 91 -2.87 -14.43 -14.35
CA SER A 91 -2.65 -12.99 -14.45
C SER A 91 -1.34 -12.68 -15.18
N THR A 92 -1.27 -11.47 -15.75
CA THR A 92 -0.09 -11.00 -16.50
C THR A 92 0.21 -9.56 -16.13
N GLY A 93 1.42 -9.08 -16.46
CA GLY A 93 1.83 -7.71 -16.12
C GLY A 93 1.92 -7.50 -14.61
N ASP A 94 1.49 -6.34 -14.12
CA ASP A 94 1.55 -6.04 -12.68
C ASP A 94 0.67 -6.98 -11.84
N ALA A 95 -0.46 -7.43 -12.39
CA ALA A 95 -1.39 -8.32 -11.70
C ALA A 95 -0.79 -9.71 -11.39
N ALA A 96 0.27 -10.13 -12.10
CA ALA A 96 0.98 -11.38 -11.77
C ALA A 96 1.72 -11.33 -10.42
N TYR A 97 1.84 -10.14 -9.81
CA TYR A 97 2.47 -9.91 -8.51
C TYR A 97 1.46 -9.49 -7.45
N TYR A 98 0.16 -9.68 -7.69
CA TYR A 98 -0.89 -9.34 -6.75
C TYR A 98 -1.06 -10.44 -5.68
N ASN A 99 -0.05 -10.53 -4.82
CA ASN A 99 -0.04 -11.39 -3.63
C ASN A 99 0.62 -10.65 -2.46
N ALA A 100 0.38 -11.12 -1.24
CA ALA A 100 0.81 -10.45 -0.02
C ALA A 100 2.35 -10.37 0.10
N ASN A 101 3.07 -11.44 -0.27
CA ASN A 101 4.52 -11.46 -0.24
C ASN A 101 5.12 -10.36 -1.12
N ASP A 102 4.73 -10.30 -2.40
CA ASP A 102 5.29 -9.32 -3.34
C ASP A 102 4.92 -7.89 -2.96
N ALA A 103 3.72 -7.67 -2.41
CA ALA A 103 3.32 -6.38 -1.88
C ALA A 103 4.21 -5.94 -0.71
N ILE A 104 4.44 -6.81 0.28
CA ILE A 104 5.28 -6.50 1.44
C ILE A 104 6.73 -6.27 1.01
N GLU A 105 7.28 -7.14 0.16
CA GLU A 105 8.63 -6.98 -0.40
C GLU A 105 8.77 -5.67 -1.19
N ALA A 106 7.74 -5.24 -1.92
CA ALA A 106 7.76 -3.95 -2.61
C ALA A 106 7.86 -2.75 -1.64
N PHE A 107 7.21 -2.80 -0.46
CA PHE A 107 7.39 -1.78 0.57
C PHE A 107 8.78 -1.83 1.21
N LEU A 108 9.28 -3.03 1.51
CA LEU A 108 10.63 -3.23 2.07
C LEU A 108 11.71 -2.71 1.12
N ALA A 109 11.61 -3.04 -0.17
CA ALA A 109 12.51 -2.55 -1.22
C ALA A 109 12.47 -1.02 -1.39
N ARG A 110 11.40 -0.38 -0.95
CA ARG A 110 11.25 1.08 -0.90
C ARG A 110 11.73 1.70 0.41
N GLY A 111 12.32 0.91 1.31
CA GLY A 111 12.94 1.40 2.54
C GLY A 111 11.99 1.52 3.73
N VAL A 112 10.79 0.94 3.67
CA VAL A 112 9.92 0.86 4.86
C VAL A 112 10.47 -0.22 5.80
N PRO A 113 10.69 0.09 7.09
CA PRO A 113 11.07 -0.93 8.07
C PRO A 113 9.98 -1.99 8.23
N ALA A 114 10.37 -3.27 8.30
CA ALA A 114 9.42 -4.38 8.50
C ALA A 114 8.55 -4.21 9.76
N SER A 115 9.09 -3.62 10.83
CA SER A 115 8.36 -3.32 12.07
C SER A 115 7.23 -2.31 11.93
N LYS A 116 7.12 -1.65 10.77
CA LYS A 116 6.07 -0.68 10.44
C LYS A 116 5.08 -1.20 9.41
N LEU A 117 5.15 -2.47 9.02
CA LEU A 117 4.26 -3.08 8.04
C LEU A 117 3.36 -4.10 8.73
N ASN A 118 2.06 -3.86 8.68
CA ASN A 118 1.04 -4.82 9.08
C ASN A 118 0.44 -5.47 7.83
N LEU A 119 0.46 -6.80 7.78
CA LEU A 119 -0.20 -7.59 6.74
C LEU A 119 -1.70 -7.66 7.02
N GLY A 120 -2.53 -7.34 6.03
CA GLY A 120 -3.99 -7.37 6.14
C GLY A 120 -4.62 -8.72 5.79
N ILE A 121 -5.69 -9.09 6.50
CA ILE A 121 -6.47 -10.31 6.24
C ILE A 121 -7.92 -9.90 5.91
N GLY A 122 -8.44 -10.36 4.78
CA GLY A 122 -9.85 -10.18 4.42
C GLY A 122 -10.75 -11.18 5.17
N PHE A 123 -11.85 -10.70 5.78
CA PHE A 123 -12.81 -11.50 6.56
C PHE A 123 -14.20 -11.49 5.92
#